data_AF-A0A955RXK5-F1
#
_entry.id   AF-A0A955RXK5-F1
#
_cell.length_a   1.000
_cell.length_b   1.000
_cell.length_c   1.000
_cell.angle_alpha   90.00
_cell.angle_beta   90.00
_cell.angle_gamma   90.00
#
_symmetry.space_group_name_H-M   'P 1'
#
loop_
_entity.id
_entity.type
_entity.pdbx_description
1 polymer ?
#
loop_
_entity_poly.entity_id
_entity_poly.type
_entity_poly.pdbx_seq_one_letter_code
_entity_poly.pdbx_strand_id
1 'polypeptide(L)'
;MNQPDFWDDQEKSNKLMKELKYLKSCVEPFDSTTAKLKELKELAELSEDEPDLLQQIQDELNKLATDVERVELQSMLAGPFDRNNAILSINAGAGGTESCDWASMLLRMYIRWGETHDCQVTTLDILHGEEAGIKN
;
A
#
# COMPACT_ATOMS: atom_id res chain seq x y z
N MET A 1 -5.50 -25.12 8.63
CA MET A 1 -5.85 -24.63 9.99
C MET A 1 -6.70 -25.62 10.77
N ASN A 2 -7.67 -26.31 10.15
CA ASN A 2 -8.51 -27.30 10.86
C ASN A 2 -7.84 -28.67 11.11
N GLN A 3 -6.52 -28.79 10.93
CA GLN A 3 -5.80 -30.02 11.29
C GLN A 3 -5.27 -29.88 12.72
N PRO A 4 -5.43 -30.90 13.59
CA PRO A 4 -5.03 -30.84 14.99
C PRO A 4 -3.54 -30.48 15.16
N ASP A 5 -2.69 -31.05 14.32
CA ASP A 5 -1.23 -30.95 14.41
C ASP A 5 -0.67 -29.66 13.76
N PHE A 6 -1.55 -28.77 13.26
CA PHE A 6 -1.13 -27.57 12.54
C PHE A 6 -0.31 -26.61 13.42
N TRP A 7 -0.52 -26.63 14.73
CA TRP A 7 0.14 -25.77 15.70
C TRP A 7 1.37 -26.41 16.37
N ASP A 8 1.64 -27.69 16.12
CA ASP A 8 2.75 -28.41 16.73
C ASP A 8 4.12 -27.92 16.23
N ASP A 9 4.16 -27.36 15.02
CA ASP A 9 5.33 -26.74 14.41
C ASP A 9 5.11 -25.24 14.23
N GLN A 10 5.42 -24.48 15.30
CA GLN A 10 5.24 -23.04 15.36
C GLN A 10 5.89 -22.28 14.19
N GLU A 11 7.06 -22.73 13.72
CA GLU A 11 7.79 -22.08 12.63
C GLU A 11 7.05 -22.25 11.30
N LYS A 12 6.58 -23.48 11.04
CA LYS A 12 5.77 -23.80 9.87
C LYS A 12 4.39 -23.13 9.90
N SER A 13 3.72 -23.10 11.05
CA SER A 13 2.43 -22.40 11.20
C SER A 13 2.57 -20.91 10.92
N ASN A 14 3.63 -20.27 11.45
CA ASN A 14 3.90 -18.86 11.24
C ASN A 14 4.18 -18.53 9.77
N LYS A 15 4.94 -19.37 9.07
CA LYS A 15 5.20 -19.21 7.63
C LYS A 15 3.91 -19.29 6.81
N LEU A 16 3.08 -20.30 7.08
CA LEU A 16 1.79 -20.46 6.40
C LEU A 16 0.81 -19.33 6.72
N MET A 17 0.81 -18.82 7.96
CA MET A 17 -0.01 -17.65 8.34
C MET A 17 0.40 -16.39 7.57
N LYS A 18 1.70 -16.14 7.42
CA LYS A 18 2.22 -15.01 6.62
C LYS A 18 1.82 -15.15 5.15
N GLU A 19 1.96 -16.35 4.59
CA GLU A 19 1.57 -16.63 3.20
C GLU A 19 0.07 -16.47 2.98
N LEU A 20 -0.76 -17.00 3.88
CA LEU A 20 -2.21 -16.83 3.81
C LEU A 20 -2.61 -15.36 3.90
N LYS A 21 -2.03 -14.61 4.84
CA LYS A 21 -2.31 -13.17 4.99
C LYS A 21 -1.97 -12.42 3.71
N TYR A 22 -0.85 -12.76 3.08
CA TYR A 22 -0.46 -12.19 1.80
C TYR A 22 -1.45 -12.55 0.69
N LEU A 23 -1.78 -13.82 0.50
CA LEU A 23 -2.74 -14.22 -0.54
C LEU A 23 -4.11 -13.56 -0.36
N LYS A 24 -4.57 -13.45 0.89
CA LYS A 24 -5.78 -12.70 1.25
C LYS A 24 -5.66 -11.22 0.87
N SER A 25 -4.52 -10.59 1.16
CA SER A 25 -4.30 -9.19 0.78
C SER A 25 -4.32 -8.94 -0.73
N CYS A 26 -4.10 -9.98 -1.55
CA CYS A 26 -4.22 -9.88 -3.01
C CYS A 26 -5.67 -10.11 -3.50
N VAL A 27 -6.40 -11.04 -2.87
CA VAL A 27 -7.71 -11.49 -3.36
C VAL A 27 -8.88 -10.70 -2.75
N GLU A 28 -8.84 -10.41 -1.45
CA GLU A 28 -9.94 -9.72 -0.74
C GLU A 28 -10.25 -8.32 -1.29
N PRO A 29 -9.26 -7.49 -1.72
CA PRO A 29 -9.55 -6.22 -2.40
C PRO A 29 -10.32 -6.39 -3.72
N PHE A 30 -9.98 -7.41 -4.50
CA PHE A 30 -10.67 -7.70 -5.76
C PHE A 30 -12.11 -8.18 -5.51
N ASP A 31 -12.30 -9.09 -4.56
CA ASP A 31 -13.61 -9.61 -4.20
C ASP A 31 -14.52 -8.49 -3.65
N SER A 32 -13.97 -7.63 -2.79
CA SER A 32 -14.72 -6.51 -2.21
C SER A 32 -15.12 -5.45 -3.24
N THR A 33 -14.22 -5.06 -4.16
CA THR A 33 -14.54 -4.13 -5.25
C THR A 33 -15.57 -4.71 -6.21
N THR A 34 -15.50 -6.01 -6.51
CA THR A 34 -16.49 -6.72 -7.33
C THR A 34 -17.86 -6.77 -6.64
N ALA A 35 -17.91 -7.10 -5.35
CA ALA A 35 -19.15 -7.11 -4.58
C ALA A 35 -19.79 -5.72 -4.54
N LYS A 36 -18.99 -4.68 -4.26
CA LYS A 36 -19.46 -3.29 -4.21
C LYS A 36 -19.98 -2.81 -5.56
N LEU A 37 -19.32 -3.17 -6.67
CA LEU A 37 -19.82 -2.84 -8.01
C LEU A 37 -21.20 -3.47 -8.26
N LYS A 38 -21.39 -4.72 -7.85
CA LYS A 38 -22.66 -5.43 -7.98
C LYS A 38 -23.76 -4.75 -7.16
N GLU A 39 -23.48 -4.41 -5.91
CA GLU A 39 -24.41 -3.67 -5.03
C GLU A 39 -24.79 -2.31 -5.63
N LEU A 40 -23.83 -1.54 -6.13
CA LEU A 40 -24.09 -0.24 -6.76
C LEU A 40 -24.92 -0.38 -8.05
N LYS A 41 -24.71 -1.45 -8.81
CA LYS A 41 -25.51 -1.73 -10.01
C LYS A 41 -26.95 -2.07 -9.65
N GLU A 42 -27.16 -2.92 -8.65
CA GLU A 42 -28.51 -3.25 -8.15
C GLU A 42 -29.21 -2.01 -7.60
N LEU A 43 -28.48 -1.14 -6.90
CA LEU A 43 -29.02 0.13 -6.39
C LEU A 43 -29.38 1.10 -7.53
N ALA A 44 -28.57 1.16 -8.58
CA ALA A 44 -28.83 1.97 -9.77
C ALA A 44 -30.13 1.55 -10.46
N GLU A 45 -30.36 0.24 -10.62
CA GLU A 45 -31.58 -0.32 -11.22
C GLU A 45 -32.85 0.02 -10.42
N LEU A 46 -32.74 0.28 -9.11
CA LEU A 46 -33.85 0.65 -8.23
C LEU A 46 -34.09 2.17 -8.15
N SER A 47 -33.20 2.98 -8.71
CA SER A 47 -33.11 4.43 -8.46
C SER A 47 -33.56 5.33 -9.62
N GLU A 48 -34.22 4.77 -10.65
CA GLU A 48 -34.58 5.49 -11.90
C GLU A 48 -35.35 6.80 -11.69
N ASP A 49 -36.09 6.95 -10.58
CA ASP A 49 -36.89 8.14 -10.26
C ASP A 49 -36.40 8.94 -9.03
N GLU A 50 -35.20 8.67 -8.50
CA GLU A 50 -34.66 9.31 -7.29
C GLU A 50 -33.31 10.04 -7.56
N PRO A 51 -33.34 11.34 -7.93
CA PRO A 51 -32.13 12.10 -8.30
C PRO A 51 -31.08 12.17 -7.19
N ASP A 52 -31.50 12.26 -5.93
CA ASP A 52 -30.59 12.31 -4.79
C ASP A 52 -29.85 10.98 -4.59
N LEU A 53 -30.51 9.85 -4.90
CA LEU A 53 -29.92 8.53 -4.84
C LEU A 53 -28.91 8.31 -5.98
N LEU A 54 -29.24 8.79 -7.19
CA LEU A 54 -28.31 8.77 -8.33
C LEU A 54 -27.02 9.53 -8.05
N GLN A 55 -27.10 10.69 -7.38
CA GLN A 55 -25.90 11.44 -6.99
C GLN A 55 -25.04 10.68 -5.99
N GLN A 56 -25.65 10.01 -4.99
CA GLN A 56 -24.90 9.19 -4.03
C GLN A 56 -24.22 7.99 -4.71
N ILE A 57 -24.90 7.34 -5.66
CA ILE A 57 -24.32 6.25 -6.46
C ILE A 57 -23.10 6.75 -7.24
N GLN A 58 -23.19 7.93 -7.86
CA GLN A 58 -22.08 8.53 -8.60
C GLN A 58 -20.85 8.77 -7.70
N ASP A 59 -21.06 9.28 -6.48
CA ASP A 59 -19.98 9.52 -5.52
C ASP A 59 -19.32 8.20 -5.07
N GLU A 60 -20.11 7.15 -4.84
CA GLU A 60 -19.59 5.82 -4.51
C GLU A 60 -18.87 5.16 -5.68
N LEU A 61 -19.32 5.36 -6.93
CA LEU A 61 -18.63 4.91 -8.14
C LEU A 61 -17.26 5.58 -8.30
N ASN A 62 -17.15 6.88 -8.01
CA ASN A 62 -15.87 7.59 -8.07
C ASN A 62 -14.87 7.03 -7.04
N LYS A 63 -15.34 6.71 -5.82
CA LYS A 63 -14.50 6.04 -4.81
C LYS A 63 -14.09 4.64 -5.27
N LEU A 64 -15.05 3.87 -5.80
CA LEU A 64 -14.80 2.52 -6.30
C LEU A 64 -13.79 2.51 -7.45
N ALA A 65 -13.83 3.50 -8.35
CA ALA A 65 -12.84 3.63 -9.42
C ALA A 65 -11.42 3.78 -8.85
N THR A 66 -11.26 4.61 -7.81
CA THR A 66 -9.95 4.78 -7.12
C THR A 66 -9.48 3.49 -6.47
N ASP A 67 -10.40 2.72 -5.88
CA ASP A 67 -10.06 1.43 -5.28
C ASP A 67 -9.69 0.37 -6.34
N VAL A 68 -10.37 0.37 -7.49
CA VAL A 68 -10.03 -0.50 -8.62
C VAL A 68 -8.65 -0.17 -9.20
N GLU A 69 -8.29 1.11 -9.34
CA GLU A 69 -6.94 1.53 -9.74
C GLU A 69 -5.87 1.00 -8.78
N ARG A 70 -6.16 1.00 -7.47
CA ARG A 70 -5.25 0.42 -6.46
C ARG A 70 -5.10 -1.10 -6.66
N VAL A 71 -6.19 -1.82 -6.91
CA VAL A 71 -6.16 -3.27 -7.18
C VAL A 71 -5.38 -3.57 -8.47
N GLU A 72 -5.58 -2.76 -9.52
CA GLU A 72 -4.83 -2.88 -10.77
C GLU A 72 -3.34 -2.71 -10.53
N LEU A 73 -2.92 -1.65 -9.83
CA LEU A 73 -1.51 -1.44 -9.48
C LEU A 73 -0.93 -2.62 -8.69
N GLN A 74 -1.66 -3.13 -7.69
CA GLN A 74 -1.23 -4.30 -6.93
C GLN A 74 -1.07 -5.54 -7.81
N SER A 75 -1.93 -5.73 -8.82
CA SER A 75 -1.83 -6.85 -9.76
C SER A 75 -0.58 -6.78 -10.65
N MET A 76 -0.06 -5.57 -10.90
CA MET A 76 1.18 -5.36 -11.65
C MET A 76 2.43 -5.71 -10.82
N LEU A 77 2.34 -5.68 -9.49
CA LEU A 77 3.44 -5.96 -8.55
C LEU A 77 3.60 -7.48 -8.27
N ALA A 78 3.80 -8.24 -9.35
CA ALA A 78 3.95 -9.70 -9.33
C ALA A 78 5.42 -10.17 -9.38
N GLY A 79 6.38 -9.26 -9.21
CA GLY A 79 7.80 -9.56 -9.17
C GLY A 79 8.20 -10.44 -7.99
N PRO A 80 9.29 -11.21 -8.10
CA PRO A 80 9.74 -12.14 -7.04
C PRO A 80 10.12 -11.44 -5.73
N PHE A 81 10.43 -10.13 -5.78
CA PHE A 81 10.87 -9.35 -4.64
C PHE A 81 9.86 -8.29 -4.19
N ASP A 82 8.74 -8.13 -4.89
CA ASP A 82 7.76 -7.07 -4.60
C ASP A 82 7.08 -7.26 -3.23
N ARG A 83 7.20 -8.46 -2.66
CA ARG A 83 6.71 -8.82 -1.33
C ARG A 83 7.68 -8.47 -0.20
N ASN A 84 8.92 -8.13 -0.53
CA ASN A 84 9.96 -7.89 0.45
C ASN A 84 9.91 -6.44 0.92
N ASN A 85 10.40 -6.22 2.15
CA ASN A 85 10.70 -4.87 2.61
C ASN A 85 11.75 -4.23 1.69
N ALA A 86 11.56 -2.96 1.37
CA ALA A 86 12.53 -2.20 0.60
C ALA A 86 13.60 -1.59 1.51
N ILE A 87 14.85 -1.57 1.02
CA ILE A 87 15.92 -0.72 1.57
C ILE A 87 16.06 0.47 0.64
N LEU A 88 15.82 1.67 1.16
CA LEU A 88 16.00 2.93 0.45
C LEU A 88 17.28 3.60 0.94
N SER A 89 18.19 3.92 0.01
CA SER A 89 19.39 4.72 0.27
C SER A 89 19.31 6.01 -0.53
N ILE A 90 19.44 7.15 0.15
CA ILE A 90 19.37 8.49 -0.46
C ILE A 90 20.77 9.08 -0.35
N ASN A 91 21.42 9.33 -1.48
CA ASN A 91 22.76 9.90 -1.49
C ASN A 91 22.71 11.31 -2.06
N ALA A 92 23.28 12.28 -1.33
CA ALA A 92 23.45 13.64 -1.84
C ALA A 92 24.40 13.61 -3.04
N GLY A 93 23.94 14.18 -4.16
CA GLY A 93 24.72 14.29 -5.39
C GLY A 93 25.77 15.40 -5.35
N ALA A 94 26.27 15.78 -6.53
CA ALA A 94 27.16 16.92 -6.66
C ALA A 94 26.39 18.23 -6.39
N GLY A 95 26.94 19.08 -5.50
CA GLY A 95 26.34 20.36 -5.12
C GLY A 95 26.53 20.78 -3.66
N GLY A 96 27.27 20.00 -2.87
CA GLY A 96 27.68 20.39 -1.51
C GLY A 96 26.47 20.52 -0.56
N THR A 97 26.40 21.62 0.19
CA THR A 97 25.39 21.86 1.22
C THR A 97 23.96 21.84 0.68
N GLU A 98 23.70 22.40 -0.51
CA GLU A 98 22.35 22.41 -1.11
C GLU A 98 21.85 21.01 -1.48
N SER A 99 22.74 20.17 -2.03
CA SER A 99 22.40 18.77 -2.33
C SER A 99 22.13 17.97 -1.05
N CYS A 100 22.85 18.27 0.04
CA CYS A 100 22.62 17.62 1.32
C CYS A 100 21.27 18.02 1.91
N ASP A 101 20.89 19.31 1.82
CA ASP A 101 19.59 19.77 2.28
C ASP A 101 18.44 19.13 1.47
N TRP A 102 18.59 19.05 0.14
CA TRP A 102 17.63 18.36 -0.71
C TRP A 102 17.48 16.87 -0.38
N ALA A 103 18.59 16.16 -0.15
CA ALA A 103 18.55 14.77 0.30
C ALA A 103 17.77 14.63 1.61
N SER A 104 17.90 15.59 2.53
CA SER A 104 17.13 15.61 3.79
C SER A 104 15.64 15.83 3.57
N MET A 105 15.26 16.63 2.56
CA MET A 105 13.87 16.83 2.16
C MET A 105 13.28 15.55 1.59
N LEU A 106 14.02 14.84 0.73
CA LEU A 106 13.61 13.55 0.18
C LEU A 106 13.44 12.49 1.27
N LEU A 107 14.37 12.41 2.23
CA LEU A 107 14.24 11.49 3.37
C LEU A 107 12.94 11.73 4.14
N ARG A 108 12.64 13.00 4.48
CA ARG A 108 11.39 13.37 5.15
C ARG A 108 10.15 13.04 4.31
N MET A 109 10.22 13.23 3.00
CA MET A 109 9.13 12.87 2.08
C MET A 109 8.83 11.37 2.11
N TYR A 110 9.86 10.53 2.01
CA TYR A 110 9.68 9.08 1.99
C TYR A 110 9.29 8.50 3.35
N ILE A 111 9.77 9.08 4.46
CA ILE A 111 9.29 8.71 5.81
C ILE A 111 7.78 8.94 5.90
N ARG A 112 7.30 10.14 5.53
CA ARG A 112 5.87 10.47 5.56
C ARG A 112 5.06 9.59 4.61
N TRP A 113 5.57 9.35 3.40
CA TRP A 113 4.91 8.47 2.43
C TRP A 113 4.74 7.07 2.99
N GLY A 114 5.78 6.49 3.60
CA GLY A 114 5.74 5.18 4.23
C GLY A 114 4.71 5.11 5.37
N GLU A 115 4.73 6.10 6.27
CA GLU A 115 3.76 6.19 7.38
C GLU A 115 2.31 6.29 6.88
N THR A 116 2.07 7.01 5.78
CA THR A 116 0.72 7.18 5.19
C THR A 116 0.22 5.91 4.47
N HIS A 117 1.12 4.99 4.11
CA HIS A 117 0.81 3.72 3.46
C HIS A 117 0.95 2.52 4.42
N ASP A 118 0.84 2.76 5.73
CA ASP A 118 0.93 1.75 6.79
C ASP A 118 2.25 0.95 6.80
N CYS A 119 3.32 1.51 6.23
CA CYS A 119 4.65 0.91 6.26
C CYS A 119 5.38 1.31 7.55
N GLN A 120 6.06 0.34 8.18
CA GLN A 120 7.02 0.64 9.24
C GLN A 120 8.32 1.15 8.61
N VAL A 121 8.68 2.41 8.90
CA VAL A 121 9.94 3.00 8.46
C VAL A 121 10.97 2.95 9.59
N THR A 122 12.20 2.55 9.29
CA THR A 122 13.30 2.50 10.26
C THR A 122 14.58 2.98 9.61
N THR A 123 15.22 3.97 10.21
CA THR A 123 16.53 4.47 9.77
C THR A 123 17.63 3.50 10.20
N LEU A 124 18.39 2.98 9.24
CA LEU A 124 19.48 2.04 9.49
C LEU A 124 20.84 2.74 9.64
N ASP A 125 21.10 3.72 8.77
CA ASP A 125 22.31 4.53 8.74
C ASP A 125 21.94 5.96 8.31
N ILE A 126 22.69 6.94 8.81
CA ILE A 126 22.54 8.36 8.44
C ILE A 126 23.84 9.11 8.67
N LEU A 127 24.30 9.82 7.65
CA LEU A 127 25.45 10.72 7.72
C LEU A 127 25.00 12.14 7.43
N HIS A 128 25.25 13.05 8.37
CA HIS A 128 24.93 14.47 8.20
C HIS A 128 25.92 15.16 7.27
N GLY A 129 25.44 16.18 6.54
CA GLY A 129 26.32 17.11 5.83
C GLY A 129 27.13 17.97 6.82
N GLU A 130 28.23 18.55 6.36
CA GLU A 130 29.13 19.36 7.22
C GLU A 130 28.43 20.63 7.74
N GLU A 131 27.59 21.27 6.93
CA GLU A 131 26.87 22.49 7.29
C GLU A 131 25.36 22.28 7.45
N ALA A 132 24.73 21.50 6.57
CA ALA A 132 23.29 21.23 6.61
C ALA A 132 22.93 19.90 5.92
N GLY A 133 21.73 19.40 6.22
CA GLY A 133 21.14 18.25 5.54
C GLY A 133 21.81 16.91 5.82
N ILE A 134 21.67 15.97 4.88
CA ILE A 134 22.24 14.61 4.96
C ILE A 134 23.06 14.31 3.71
N LYS A 135 24.15 13.57 3.87
CA LYS A 135 25.01 13.13 2.78
C LYS A 135 24.61 11.73 2.29
N ASN A 136 24.31 10.81 3.21
CA ASN A 136 23.77 9.48 2.93
C ASN A 136 22.95 8.94 4.09
#